data_AF-A0A815FUD5-F1
#
_entry.id   AF-A0A815FUD5-F1
#
_cell.length_a   1.000
_cell.length_b   1.000
_cell.length_c   1.000
_cell.angle_alpha   90.00
_cell.angle_beta   90.00
_cell.angle_gamma   90.00
#
_symmetry.space_group_name_H-M   'P 1'
#
loop_
_entity.id
_entity.type
_entity.pdbx_description
1 polymer ?
#
loop_
_entity_poly.entity_id
_entity_poly.type
_entity_poly.pdbx_seq_one_letter_code
_entity_poly.pdbx_strand_id
1 'polypeptide(L)'
;MASKLFVLLFTIISCHQLRTIRAESVVKINAENEATSIDDKKAINDFQDRCSSRKCREDETCVLNQDGDVECACIAECEDPKDERLMICTAANHTYTSDCEFYQMQCWCRKNDQRCTRKEALTDTIDYFGQCQNLGVCTEFELEVFPKRMTTWLGEILDALFVRKGLDSKYETLVNEARKMKLSNTEKWWRNAVLWEFCELDRTHDNSVNKEELSRFVRSLKVLEHCIQPFLNHCDTNNDNKISADEWGSCLGLDKDDVDFLKTFCSH
;
A
#
# COMPACT_ATOMS: atom_id res chain seq x y z
N MET A 1 -11.25 -24.15 -5.72
CA MET A 1 -11.18 -22.76 -5.19
C MET A 1 -9.84 -22.45 -4.50
N ALA A 2 -8.72 -23.07 -4.93
CA ALA A 2 -7.39 -22.84 -4.34
C ALA A 2 -6.57 -21.73 -5.04
N SER A 3 -7.03 -21.21 -6.19
CA SER A 3 -6.29 -20.21 -6.98
C SER A 3 -6.39 -18.77 -6.44
N LYS A 4 -7.38 -18.42 -5.62
CA LYS A 4 -7.52 -17.06 -5.07
C LYS A 4 -6.59 -16.79 -3.89
N LEU A 5 -6.27 -17.83 -3.10
CA LEU A 5 -5.36 -17.73 -1.94
C LEU A 5 -3.92 -17.42 -2.36
N PHE A 6 -3.49 -17.93 -3.52
CA PHE A 6 -2.15 -17.69 -4.06
C PHE A 6 -1.95 -16.23 -4.53
N VAL A 7 -2.99 -15.58 -5.05
CA VAL A 7 -2.92 -14.19 -5.53
C VAL A 7 -2.80 -13.20 -4.36
N LEU A 8 -3.56 -13.43 -3.27
CA LEU A 8 -3.50 -12.63 -2.04
C LEU A 8 -2.12 -12.68 -1.36
N LEU A 9 -1.45 -13.84 -1.44
CA LEU A 9 -0.07 -13.98 -1.00
C LEU A 9 0.89 -13.13 -1.84
N PHE A 10 0.72 -13.09 -3.16
CA PHE A 10 1.58 -12.26 -4.03
C PHE A 10 1.32 -10.77 -3.86
N THR A 11 0.09 -10.30 -3.60
CA THR A 11 -0.20 -8.87 -3.43
C THR A 11 0.28 -8.31 -2.09
N ILE A 12 0.10 -9.04 -0.98
CA ILE A 12 0.64 -8.63 0.34
C ILE A 12 2.17 -8.73 0.37
N ILE A 13 2.74 -9.80 -0.19
CA ILE A 13 4.20 -9.92 -0.32
C ILE A 13 4.73 -8.80 -1.23
N SER A 14 4.00 -8.40 -2.27
CA SER A 14 4.38 -7.24 -3.09
C SER A 14 4.28 -5.93 -2.30
N CYS A 15 3.32 -5.76 -1.38
CA CYS A 15 3.24 -4.59 -0.50
C CYS A 15 4.44 -4.50 0.47
N HIS A 16 4.88 -5.66 0.99
CA HIS A 16 6.06 -5.78 1.86
C HIS A 16 7.40 -5.72 1.09
N GLN A 17 7.45 -6.24 -0.14
CA GLN A 17 8.60 -6.15 -1.07
C GLN A 17 8.72 -4.76 -1.70
N LEU A 18 7.62 -4.03 -1.88
CA LEU A 18 7.63 -2.62 -2.32
C LEU A 18 8.29 -1.70 -1.29
N ARG A 19 8.42 -2.11 0.00
CA ARG A 19 9.27 -1.39 0.97
C ARG A 19 10.75 -1.43 0.56
N THR A 20 11.20 -2.50 -0.10
CA THR A 20 12.59 -2.66 -0.56
C THR A 20 12.81 -2.13 -1.98
N ILE A 21 11.83 -2.29 -2.87
CA ILE A 21 11.98 -1.93 -4.30
C ILE A 21 12.08 -0.41 -4.50
N ARG A 22 11.38 0.42 -3.71
CA ARG A 22 11.48 1.90 -3.87
C ARG A 22 12.85 2.46 -3.47
N ALA A 23 13.65 1.72 -2.68
CA ALA A 23 15.02 2.10 -2.32
C ALA A 23 16.08 1.57 -3.31
N GLU A 24 15.76 0.53 -4.11
CA GLU A 24 16.70 -0.07 -5.06
C GLU A 24 16.45 0.30 -6.53
N SER A 25 15.28 0.86 -6.87
CA SER A 25 14.91 1.18 -8.26
C SER A 25 15.58 2.44 -8.81
N VAL A 26 16.15 3.29 -7.95
CA VAL A 26 16.87 4.51 -8.39
C VAL A 26 18.31 4.20 -8.84
N VAL A 27 18.79 2.96 -8.71
CA VAL A 27 20.21 2.60 -8.98
C VAL A 27 20.39 1.70 -10.20
N LYS A 28 19.34 1.30 -10.92
CA LYS A 28 19.49 0.48 -12.15
C LYS A 28 19.17 1.25 -13.42
N ILE A 29 19.88 2.36 -13.63
CA ILE A 29 20.10 2.87 -14.99
C ILE A 29 21.55 2.59 -15.36
N ASN A 30 21.70 1.59 -16.24
CA ASN A 30 22.83 1.31 -17.13
C ASN A 30 24.14 0.81 -16.49
N ALA A 31 24.16 -0.47 -16.13
CA ALA A 31 25.39 -1.27 -16.09
C ALA A 31 25.38 -2.30 -17.21
N GLU A 32 25.54 -1.85 -18.46
CA GLU A 32 25.96 -2.68 -19.60
C GLU A 32 26.35 -1.75 -20.78
N ASN A 33 27.52 -1.10 -20.65
CA ASN A 33 28.53 -0.83 -21.68
C ASN A 33 29.45 0.35 -21.31
N GLU A 34 30.72 0.00 -21.07
CA GLU A 34 31.99 0.73 -21.31
C GLU A 34 32.16 2.21 -20.87
N ALA A 35 33.10 2.39 -19.93
CA ALA A 35 33.97 3.56 -19.70
C ALA A 35 33.33 4.95 -19.46
N THR A 36 32.67 5.16 -18.31
CA THR A 36 32.43 6.51 -17.77
C THR A 36 33.72 7.18 -17.28
N SER A 37 33.99 8.38 -17.78
CA SER A 37 35.17 9.18 -17.42
C SER A 37 35.11 9.69 -15.96
N ILE A 38 36.24 10.17 -15.44
CA ILE A 38 36.32 10.72 -14.06
C ILE A 38 35.46 11.99 -13.93
N ASP A 39 35.29 12.76 -15.02
CA ASP A 39 34.44 13.96 -15.05
C ASP A 39 32.94 13.62 -15.02
N ASP A 40 32.51 12.54 -15.69
CA ASP A 40 31.12 12.07 -15.65
C ASP A 40 30.71 11.63 -14.25
N LYS A 41 31.61 10.92 -13.54
CA LYS A 41 31.38 10.51 -12.15
C LYS A 41 31.30 11.70 -11.20
N LYS A 42 32.05 12.78 -11.47
CA LYS A 42 32.03 14.00 -10.67
C LYS A 42 30.73 14.79 -10.87
N ALA A 43 30.24 14.88 -12.10
CA ALA A 43 28.97 15.54 -12.44
C ALA A 43 27.74 14.77 -11.89
N ILE A 44 27.76 13.44 -11.93
CA ILE A 44 26.71 12.59 -11.32
C ILE A 44 26.67 12.77 -9.80
N ASN A 45 27.84 12.81 -9.15
CA ASN A 45 27.91 12.98 -7.69
C ASN A 45 27.46 14.39 -7.25
N ASP A 46 27.77 15.43 -8.04
CA ASP A 46 27.34 16.81 -7.80
C ASP A 46 25.83 17.01 -8.01
N PHE A 47 25.25 16.39 -9.05
CA PHE A 47 23.79 16.37 -9.29
C PHE A 47 23.04 15.71 -8.12
N GLN A 48 23.54 14.57 -7.65
CA GLN A 48 22.92 13.81 -6.58
C GLN A 48 22.97 14.57 -5.25
N ASP A 49 24.05 15.29 -4.97
CA ASP A 49 24.19 16.12 -3.76
C ASP A 49 23.21 17.31 -3.75
N ARG A 50 22.98 17.94 -4.91
CA ARG A 50 22.10 19.12 -5.02
C ARG A 50 20.60 18.80 -4.97
N CYS A 51 20.19 17.65 -5.47
CA CYS A 51 18.80 17.18 -5.35
C CYS A 51 18.50 16.43 -4.04
N SER A 52 19.52 16.04 -3.27
CA SER A 52 19.33 15.27 -2.02
C SER A 52 18.59 16.03 -0.91
N SER A 53 18.68 17.37 -0.89
CA SER A 53 18.08 18.18 0.18
C SER A 53 16.67 18.70 -0.12
N ARG A 54 16.21 18.63 -1.38
CA ARG A 54 14.93 19.20 -1.79
C ARG A 54 13.85 18.13 -1.91
N LYS A 55 12.79 18.26 -1.11
CA LYS A 55 11.58 17.45 -1.24
C LYS A 55 10.61 18.09 -2.24
N CYS A 56 10.45 17.46 -3.41
CA CYS A 56 9.40 17.79 -4.36
C CYS A 56 8.07 17.12 -3.96
N ARG A 57 6.98 17.54 -4.62
CA ARG A 57 5.68 16.88 -4.46
C ARG A 57 5.72 15.45 -5.02
N GLU A 58 4.76 14.61 -4.65
CA GLU A 58 4.68 13.21 -5.10
C GLU A 58 4.59 13.09 -6.64
N ASP A 59 4.04 14.12 -7.29
CA ASP A 59 3.87 14.25 -8.74
C ASP A 59 5.05 14.94 -9.46
N GLU A 60 6.13 15.24 -8.75
CA GLU A 60 7.28 16.00 -9.24
C GLU A 60 8.61 15.29 -8.98
N THR A 61 9.57 15.49 -9.88
CA THR A 61 10.96 15.06 -9.73
C THR A 61 11.90 16.28 -9.68
N CYS A 62 13.00 16.12 -8.95
CA CYS A 62 14.04 17.14 -8.85
C CYS A 62 14.88 17.15 -10.11
N VAL A 63 14.96 18.30 -10.78
CA VAL A 63 15.76 18.51 -12.00
C VAL A 63 16.63 19.76 -11.85
N LEU A 64 17.71 19.82 -12.62
CA LEU A 64 18.46 21.06 -12.79
C LEU A 64 17.93 21.82 -14.00
N ASN A 65 17.69 23.11 -13.85
CA ASN A 65 17.39 23.99 -14.97
C ASN A 65 18.67 24.32 -15.76
N GLN A 66 18.54 25.11 -16.83
CA GLN A 66 19.66 25.49 -17.71
C GLN A 66 20.71 26.37 -17.00
N ASP A 67 20.32 27.07 -15.94
CA ASP A 67 21.19 27.92 -15.12
C ASP A 67 21.92 27.12 -14.03
N GLY A 68 21.64 25.82 -13.94
CA GLY A 68 22.16 24.94 -12.90
C GLY A 68 21.45 25.11 -11.56
N ASP A 69 20.30 25.76 -11.50
CA ASP A 69 19.47 25.81 -10.30
C ASP A 69 18.56 24.57 -10.20
N VAL A 70 18.25 24.17 -8.98
CA VAL A 70 17.37 23.05 -8.70
C VAL A 70 15.91 23.50 -8.89
N GLU A 71 15.08 22.68 -9.55
CA GLU A 71 13.63 22.88 -9.69
C GLU A 71 12.87 21.56 -9.50
N CYS A 72 11.63 21.62 -9.03
CA CYS A 72 10.70 20.49 -9.05
C CYS A 72 9.88 20.53 -10.35
N ALA A 73 10.19 19.66 -11.29
CA ALA A 73 9.48 19.51 -12.56
C ALA A 73 8.52 18.32 -12.51
N CYS A 74 7.51 18.29 -13.38
CA CYS A 74 6.67 17.10 -13.51
C CYS A 74 7.52 15.90 -13.94
N ILE A 75 7.11 14.71 -13.52
CA ILE A 75 7.73 13.45 -13.97
C ILE A 75 7.80 13.46 -15.50
N ALA A 76 9.00 13.24 -16.07
CA ALA A 76 9.22 13.35 -17.50
C ALA A 76 8.76 12.11 -18.27
N GLU A 77 9.07 10.94 -17.71
CA GLU A 77 8.81 9.64 -18.31
C GLU A 77 8.40 8.65 -17.20
N CYS A 78 7.42 7.82 -17.52
CA CYS A 78 6.98 6.72 -16.67
C CYS A 78 7.31 5.42 -17.39
N GLU A 79 7.79 4.42 -16.65
CA GLU A 79 7.94 3.08 -17.21
C GLU A 79 6.56 2.53 -17.57
N ASP A 80 6.42 1.94 -18.76
CA ASP A 80 5.21 1.21 -19.14
C ASP A 80 5.27 -0.21 -18.57
N PRO A 81 4.50 -0.50 -17.50
CA PRO A 81 4.54 -1.83 -16.92
C PRO A 81 3.93 -2.84 -17.90
N LYS A 82 4.60 -3.97 -18.08
CA LYS A 82 4.07 -5.11 -18.85
C LYS A 82 2.97 -5.88 -18.11
N ASP A 83 2.80 -5.62 -16.82
CA ASP A 83 1.85 -6.32 -15.95
C ASP A 83 0.60 -5.47 -15.73
N GLU A 84 -0.56 -5.97 -16.18
CA GLU A 84 -1.86 -5.31 -16.01
C GLU A 84 -2.22 -5.03 -14.55
N ARG A 85 -1.62 -5.76 -13.60
CA ARG A 85 -1.83 -5.54 -12.15
C ARG A 85 -1.20 -4.25 -11.64
N LEU A 86 -0.27 -3.67 -12.40
CA LEU A 86 0.37 -2.39 -12.09
C LEU A 86 -0.41 -1.19 -12.66
N MET A 87 -1.41 -1.44 -13.51
CA MET A 87 -2.38 -0.41 -13.90
C MET A 87 -3.14 0.08 -12.69
N ILE A 88 -3.81 1.22 -12.82
CA ILE A 88 -4.65 1.76 -11.75
C ILE A 88 -6.00 2.17 -12.31
N CYS A 89 -7.04 2.04 -11.47
CA CYS A 89 -8.35 2.60 -11.71
C CYS A 89 -8.60 3.75 -10.73
N THR A 90 -9.13 4.87 -11.23
CA THR A 90 -9.46 6.03 -10.41
C THR A 90 -10.92 6.05 -9.97
N ALA A 91 -11.24 6.91 -9.01
CA ALA A 91 -12.61 7.10 -8.52
C ALA A 91 -13.55 7.63 -9.61
N ALA A 92 -13.03 8.37 -10.59
CA ALA A 92 -13.78 8.77 -11.79
C ALA A 92 -13.88 7.65 -12.86
N ASN A 93 -13.51 6.40 -12.53
CA ASN A 93 -13.55 5.24 -13.40
C ASN A 93 -12.65 5.37 -14.65
N HIS A 94 -11.48 6.01 -14.49
CA HIS A 94 -10.46 6.10 -15.52
C HIS A 94 -9.33 5.11 -15.24
N THR A 95 -8.92 4.38 -16.28
CA THR A 95 -7.72 3.54 -16.21
C THR A 95 -6.49 4.34 -16.66
N TYR A 96 -5.40 4.20 -15.90
CA TYR A 96 -4.05 4.62 -16.24
C TYR A 96 -3.12 3.39 -16.24
N THR A 97 -2.05 3.45 -17.03
CA THR A 97 -1.09 2.34 -17.16
C THR A 97 -0.29 2.11 -15.88
N SER A 98 -0.12 3.16 -15.07
CA SER A 98 0.57 3.12 -13.78
C SER A 98 0.10 4.25 -12.86
N ASP A 99 0.47 4.16 -11.58
CA ASP A 99 0.34 5.27 -10.64
C ASP A 99 1.22 6.47 -11.04
N CYS A 100 2.40 6.21 -11.62
CA CYS A 100 3.27 7.23 -12.19
C CYS A 100 2.55 8.08 -13.24
N GLU A 101 1.90 7.45 -14.22
CA GLU A 101 1.19 8.16 -15.30
C GLU A 101 0.05 9.03 -14.74
N PHE A 102 -0.66 8.51 -13.73
CA PHE A 102 -1.71 9.27 -13.04
C PHE A 102 -1.16 10.54 -12.38
N TYR A 103 -0.09 10.43 -11.58
CA TYR A 103 0.52 11.58 -10.93
C TYR A 103 1.16 12.55 -11.94
N GLN A 104 1.79 12.03 -12.99
CA GLN A 104 2.30 12.84 -14.08
C GLN A 104 1.19 13.69 -14.72
N MET A 105 0.03 13.10 -14.98
CA MET A 105 -1.16 13.81 -15.48
C MET A 105 -1.64 14.88 -14.51
N GLN A 106 -1.67 14.59 -13.20
CA GLN A 106 -2.01 15.59 -12.18
C GLN A 106 -1.06 16.79 -12.21
N CYS A 107 0.25 16.54 -12.30
CA CYS A 107 1.24 17.62 -12.37
C CYS A 107 1.07 18.49 -13.62
N TRP A 108 0.92 17.87 -14.79
CA TRP A 108 0.70 18.60 -16.04
C TRP A 108 -0.53 19.48 -15.98
N CYS A 109 -1.66 18.95 -15.49
CA CYS A 109 -2.88 19.73 -15.35
C CYS A 109 -2.76 20.85 -14.33
N ARG A 110 -1.98 20.65 -13.25
CA ARG A 110 -1.78 21.67 -12.20
C ARG A 110 -0.92 22.82 -12.71
N LYS A 111 0.08 22.51 -13.55
CA LYS A 111 0.95 23.52 -14.18
C LYS A 111 0.37 24.11 -15.47
N ASN A 112 -0.87 23.77 -15.85
CA ASN A 112 -1.47 24.14 -17.14
C ASN A 112 -0.56 23.80 -18.35
N ASP A 113 0.17 22.68 -18.26
CA ASP A 113 0.99 22.16 -19.35
C ASP A 113 0.09 21.69 -20.51
N GLN A 114 0.57 21.82 -21.75
CA GLN A 114 -0.16 21.40 -22.95
C GLN A 114 -0.42 19.89 -22.99
N ARG A 115 0.39 19.10 -22.28
CA ARG A 115 0.23 17.64 -22.14
C ARG A 115 -0.91 17.23 -21.20
N CYS A 116 -1.53 18.18 -20.48
CA CYS A 116 -2.73 17.89 -19.70
C CYS A 116 -3.89 17.53 -20.65
N THR A 117 -4.26 16.24 -20.67
CA THR A 117 -5.38 15.74 -21.48
C THR A 117 -6.65 15.53 -20.68
N ARG A 118 -6.56 15.43 -19.34
CA ARG A 118 -7.69 15.17 -18.43
C ARG A 118 -7.65 16.06 -17.19
N LYS A 119 -8.38 17.18 -17.21
CA LYS A 119 -8.38 18.15 -16.09
C LYS A 119 -8.98 17.58 -14.81
N GLU A 120 -9.87 16.62 -14.94
CA GLU A 120 -10.52 15.91 -13.83
C GLU A 120 -9.50 15.19 -12.93
N ALA A 121 -8.33 14.83 -13.47
CA ALA A 121 -7.26 14.19 -12.73
C ALA A 121 -6.84 15.00 -11.49
N LEU A 122 -6.96 16.34 -11.51
CA LEU A 122 -6.58 17.22 -10.40
C LEU A 122 -7.34 16.95 -9.10
N THR A 123 -8.59 16.50 -9.21
CA THR A 123 -9.46 16.21 -8.07
C THR A 123 -9.74 14.72 -7.91
N ASP A 124 -9.25 13.91 -8.83
CA ASP A 124 -9.45 12.47 -8.84
C ASP A 124 -8.47 11.78 -7.86
N THR A 125 -8.77 10.54 -7.51
CA THR A 125 -7.92 9.73 -6.62
C THR A 125 -7.86 8.30 -7.15
N ILE A 126 -6.76 7.60 -6.85
CA ILE A 126 -6.65 6.18 -7.16
C ILE A 126 -7.64 5.42 -6.27
N ASP A 127 -8.51 4.62 -6.90
CA ASP A 127 -9.51 3.79 -6.22
C ASP A 127 -8.96 2.38 -5.96
N TYR A 128 -8.33 1.76 -6.96
CA TYR A 128 -7.66 0.46 -6.82
C TYR A 128 -6.58 0.21 -7.86
N PHE A 129 -5.74 -0.79 -7.60
CA PHE A 129 -4.76 -1.30 -8.55
C PHE A 129 -5.38 -2.36 -9.47
N GLY A 130 -5.06 -2.27 -10.75
CA GLY A 130 -5.68 -2.98 -11.86
C GLY A 130 -6.48 -2.05 -12.78
N GLN A 131 -6.86 -2.57 -13.95
CA GLN A 131 -7.75 -1.88 -14.88
C GLN A 131 -9.15 -1.68 -14.29
N CYS A 132 -9.83 -0.59 -14.68
CA CYS A 132 -11.22 -0.35 -14.30
C CYS A 132 -12.15 -1.47 -14.78
N GLN A 133 -12.92 -2.01 -13.85
CA GLN A 133 -13.88 -3.08 -14.06
C GLN A 133 -15.07 -2.94 -13.11
N ASN A 134 -16.14 -3.67 -13.41
CA ASN A 134 -17.31 -3.74 -12.53
C ASN A 134 -17.05 -4.72 -11.39
N LEU A 135 -16.84 -4.19 -10.17
CA LEU A 135 -16.60 -4.97 -8.96
C LEU A 135 -17.89 -5.50 -8.31
N GLY A 136 -19.07 -5.08 -8.79
CA GLY A 136 -20.34 -5.37 -8.15
C GLY A 136 -20.58 -4.56 -6.88
N VAL A 137 -21.74 -4.77 -6.25
CA VAL A 137 -22.10 -4.16 -4.98
C VAL A 137 -21.90 -5.19 -3.87
N CYS A 138 -21.36 -4.77 -2.73
CA CYS A 138 -21.28 -5.62 -1.55
C CYS A 138 -22.68 -5.80 -0.97
N THR A 139 -23.22 -7.01 -1.07
CA THR A 139 -24.53 -7.34 -0.50
C THR A 139 -24.46 -7.42 1.02
N GLU A 140 -25.60 -7.26 1.69
CA GLU A 140 -25.69 -7.36 3.16
C GLU A 140 -25.16 -8.71 3.67
N PHE A 141 -25.49 -9.81 2.99
CA PHE A 141 -25.00 -11.13 3.33
C PHE A 141 -23.47 -11.27 3.14
N GLU A 142 -22.92 -10.73 2.06
CA GLU A 142 -21.47 -10.72 1.84
C GLU A 142 -20.75 -9.92 2.92
N LEU A 143 -21.31 -8.77 3.31
CA LEU A 143 -20.79 -7.92 4.36
C LEU A 143 -20.82 -8.62 5.73
N GLU A 144 -21.90 -9.33 6.05
CA GLU A 144 -22.04 -10.08 7.30
C GLU A 144 -20.98 -11.17 7.46
N VAL A 145 -20.67 -11.91 6.38
CA VAL A 145 -19.67 -12.99 6.43
C VAL A 145 -18.23 -12.51 6.22
N PHE A 146 -18.06 -11.26 5.81
CA PHE A 146 -16.75 -10.67 5.47
C PHE A 146 -15.74 -10.71 6.63
N PRO A 147 -16.07 -10.28 7.87
CA PRO A 147 -15.11 -10.22 8.97
C PRO A 147 -14.49 -11.58 9.25
N LYS A 148 -15.31 -12.64 9.30
CA LYS A 148 -14.83 -14.01 9.56
C LYS A 148 -13.89 -14.53 8.46
N ARG A 149 -14.18 -14.20 7.20
CA ARG A 149 -13.29 -14.55 6.06
C ARG A 149 -11.98 -13.78 6.16
N MET A 150 -12.04 -12.49 6.44
CA MET A 150 -10.89 -11.60 6.57
C MET A 150 -9.96 -12.07 7.69
N THR A 151 -10.49 -12.34 8.89
CA THR A 151 -9.66 -12.78 10.02
C THR A 151 -8.97 -14.11 9.76
N THR A 152 -9.70 -15.10 9.23
CA THR A 152 -9.12 -16.40 8.86
C THR A 152 -8.03 -16.22 7.81
N TRP A 153 -8.28 -15.39 6.80
CA TRP A 153 -7.32 -15.10 5.76
C TRP A 153 -6.06 -14.39 6.28
N LEU A 154 -6.19 -13.37 7.14
CA LEU A 154 -5.06 -12.71 7.81
C LEU A 154 -4.22 -13.74 8.58
N GLY A 155 -4.85 -14.70 9.24
CA GLY A 155 -4.18 -15.81 9.91
C GLY A 155 -3.31 -16.65 8.96
N GLU A 156 -3.80 -16.97 7.76
CA GLU A 156 -3.01 -17.69 6.75
C GLU A 156 -1.86 -16.83 6.18
N ILE A 157 -2.08 -15.52 6.04
CA ILE A 157 -1.06 -14.59 5.56
C ILE A 157 0.08 -14.46 6.57
N LEU A 158 -0.24 -14.25 7.85
CA LEU A 158 0.76 -14.17 8.93
C LEU A 158 1.63 -15.44 8.94
N ASP A 159 0.98 -16.61 8.85
CA ASP A 159 1.67 -17.90 8.81
C ASP A 159 2.64 -18.01 7.61
N ALA A 160 2.14 -17.65 6.43
CA ALA A 160 2.92 -17.73 5.19
C ALA A 160 4.09 -16.74 5.15
N LEU A 161 3.91 -15.52 5.69
CA LEU A 161 5.00 -14.55 5.84
C LEU A 161 6.10 -15.08 6.75
N PHE A 162 5.74 -15.72 7.86
CA PHE A 162 6.70 -16.36 8.75
C PHE A 162 7.47 -17.49 8.06
N VAL A 163 6.79 -18.39 7.34
CA VAL A 163 7.46 -19.48 6.57
C VAL A 163 8.45 -18.93 5.55
N ARG A 164 8.09 -17.84 4.86
CA ARG A 164 8.92 -17.21 3.83
C ARG A 164 10.00 -16.29 4.39
N LYS A 165 10.13 -16.18 5.73
CA LYS A 165 11.04 -15.26 6.41
C LYS A 165 10.84 -13.80 6.01
N GLY A 166 9.59 -13.44 5.68
CA GLY A 166 9.18 -12.08 5.34
C GLY A 166 8.51 -11.34 6.49
N LEU A 167 8.33 -11.99 7.65
CA LEU A 167 7.76 -11.39 8.85
C LEU A 167 8.86 -10.73 9.68
N ASP A 168 8.60 -9.53 10.21
CA ASP A 168 9.49 -8.88 11.17
C ASP A 168 9.66 -9.74 12.44
N SER A 169 10.88 -9.79 12.97
CA SER A 169 11.21 -10.62 14.13
C SER A 169 10.38 -10.27 15.37
N LYS A 170 9.89 -9.03 15.49
CA LYS A 170 9.04 -8.61 16.60
C LYS A 170 7.70 -9.35 16.66
N TYR A 171 7.21 -9.88 15.54
CA TYR A 171 5.95 -10.61 15.46
C TYR A 171 6.12 -12.14 15.56
N GLU A 172 7.34 -12.67 15.73
CA GLU A 172 7.58 -14.11 15.80
C GLU A 172 6.81 -14.80 16.93
N THR A 173 6.70 -14.16 18.09
CA THR A 173 5.95 -14.70 19.22
C THR A 173 4.46 -14.84 18.87
N LEU A 174 3.89 -13.83 18.21
CA LEU A 174 2.48 -13.81 17.81
C LEU A 174 2.14 -14.96 16.86
N VAL A 175 2.96 -15.18 15.82
CA VAL A 175 2.71 -16.26 14.84
C VAL A 175 2.94 -17.64 15.46
N ASN A 176 3.93 -17.80 16.33
CA ASN A 176 4.16 -19.07 17.02
C ASN A 176 3.00 -19.44 17.96
N GLU A 177 2.43 -18.46 18.66
CA GLU A 177 1.23 -18.66 19.48
C GLU A 177 0.00 -18.99 18.62
N ALA A 178 -0.22 -18.25 17.52
CA ALA A 178 -1.30 -18.51 16.57
C ALA A 178 -1.25 -19.94 16.01
N ARG A 179 -0.06 -20.41 15.64
CA ARG A 179 0.18 -21.79 15.17
C ARG A 179 -0.16 -22.83 16.23
N LYS A 180 0.27 -22.62 17.49
CA LYS A 180 -0.04 -23.52 18.60
C LYS A 180 -1.55 -23.61 18.82
N MET A 181 -2.24 -22.46 18.83
CA MET A 181 -3.70 -22.38 18.95
C MET A 181 -4.41 -23.10 17.80
N LYS A 182 -3.93 -22.92 16.57
CA LYS A 182 -4.47 -23.57 15.38
C LYS A 182 -4.32 -25.10 15.48
N LEU A 183 -3.15 -25.60 15.92
CA LEU A 183 -2.89 -27.03 16.11
C LEU A 183 -3.74 -27.65 17.23
N SER A 184 -4.04 -26.89 18.28
CA SER A 184 -4.93 -27.33 19.37
C SER A 184 -6.42 -27.14 19.08
N ASN A 185 -6.79 -26.71 17.86
CA ASN A 185 -8.17 -26.36 17.48
C ASN A 185 -8.81 -25.32 18.43
N THR A 186 -8.02 -24.39 18.96
CA THR A 186 -8.52 -23.29 19.78
C THR A 186 -9.24 -22.28 18.89
N GLU A 187 -10.40 -21.80 19.35
CA GLU A 187 -11.12 -20.73 18.67
C GLU A 187 -10.27 -19.45 18.59
N LYS A 188 -10.57 -18.59 17.61
CA LYS A 188 -9.88 -17.31 17.38
C LYS A 188 -8.34 -17.40 17.28
N TRP A 189 -7.79 -18.50 16.76
CA TRP A 189 -6.35 -18.63 16.48
C TRP A 189 -5.79 -17.49 15.59
N TRP A 190 -6.65 -16.86 14.81
CA TRP A 190 -6.37 -15.71 13.95
C TRP A 190 -6.23 -14.37 14.68
N ARG A 191 -6.55 -14.26 15.98
CA ARG A 191 -6.54 -12.99 16.73
C ARG A 191 -5.20 -12.26 16.67
N ASN A 192 -4.10 -13.03 16.74
CA ASN A 192 -2.74 -12.50 16.66
C ASN A 192 -2.42 -11.93 15.26
N ALA A 193 -3.07 -12.43 14.21
CA ALA A 193 -2.94 -11.87 12.87
C ALA A 193 -3.72 -10.57 12.70
N VAL A 194 -4.90 -10.46 13.33
CA VAL A 194 -5.65 -9.21 13.40
C VAL A 194 -4.86 -8.12 14.12
N LEU A 195 -4.14 -8.51 15.19
CA LEU A 195 -3.26 -7.61 15.91
C LEU A 195 -2.08 -7.15 15.05
N TRP A 196 -1.39 -8.11 14.44
CA TRP A 196 -0.25 -7.84 13.56
C TRP A 196 -0.61 -6.88 12.42
N GLU A 197 -1.73 -7.15 11.73
CA GLU A 197 -2.17 -6.33 10.60
C GLU A 197 -2.45 -4.88 11.04
N PHE A 198 -3.11 -4.68 12.18
CA PHE A 198 -3.34 -3.33 12.70
C PHE A 198 -2.03 -2.60 12.94
N CYS A 199 -1.05 -3.24 13.60
CA CYS A 199 0.25 -2.61 13.84
C CYS A 199 1.02 -2.31 12.55
N GLU A 200 0.85 -3.11 11.48
CA GLU A 200 1.49 -2.84 10.19
C GLU A 200 0.83 -1.69 9.43
N LEU A 201 -0.46 -1.46 9.68
CA LEU A 201 -1.24 -0.37 9.13
C LEU A 201 -1.01 0.94 9.88
N ASP A 202 -1.04 0.94 11.22
CA ASP A 202 -0.79 2.11 12.08
C ASP A 202 0.70 2.46 12.09
N ARG A 203 1.12 3.28 11.13
CA ARG A 203 2.51 3.75 10.99
C ARG A 203 2.80 4.98 11.82
N THR A 204 1.75 5.73 12.16
CA THR A 204 1.87 6.89 13.04
C THR A 204 1.97 6.50 14.51
N HIS A 205 1.65 5.25 14.85
CA HIS A 205 1.60 4.72 16.21
C HIS A 205 0.64 5.54 17.09
N ASP A 206 -0.47 6.03 16.52
CA ASP A 206 -1.47 6.84 17.21
C ASP A 206 -2.67 6.00 17.70
N ASN A 207 -2.56 4.67 17.63
CA ASN A 207 -3.61 3.69 17.94
C ASN A 207 -4.87 3.84 17.07
N SER A 208 -4.72 4.44 15.89
CA SER A 208 -5.75 4.55 14.87
C SER A 208 -5.12 4.36 13.50
N VAL A 209 -5.91 3.91 12.54
CA VAL A 209 -5.47 3.83 11.14
C VAL A 209 -6.26 4.83 10.33
N ASN A 210 -5.58 5.83 9.76
CA ASN A 210 -6.20 6.86 8.94
C ASN A 210 -6.36 6.43 7.47
N LYS A 211 -7.03 7.29 6.69
CA LYS A 211 -7.28 7.06 5.26
C LYS A 211 -5.99 6.84 4.46
N GLU A 212 -4.94 7.61 4.73
CA GLU A 212 -3.66 7.52 4.03
C GLU A 212 -2.98 6.17 4.32
N GLU A 213 -3.02 5.70 5.56
CA GLU A 213 -2.49 4.40 6.00
C GLU A 213 -3.27 3.23 5.40
N LEU A 214 -4.61 3.31 5.36
CA LEU A 214 -5.47 2.30 4.73
C LEU A 214 -5.37 2.28 3.21
N SER A 215 -5.08 3.43 2.58
CA SER A 215 -5.24 3.62 1.13
C SER A 215 -4.56 2.54 0.30
N ARG A 216 -3.30 2.22 0.61
CA ARG A 216 -2.52 1.22 -0.15
C ARG A 216 -3.08 -0.18 0.03
N PHE A 217 -3.47 -0.53 1.25
CA PHE A 217 -4.05 -1.84 1.56
C PHE A 217 -5.38 -2.03 0.81
N VAL A 218 -6.28 -1.06 0.94
CA VAL A 218 -7.59 -1.07 0.26
C VAL A 218 -7.43 -1.13 -1.24
N ARG A 219 -6.60 -0.25 -1.84
CA ARG A 219 -6.37 -0.20 -3.29
C ARG A 219 -5.87 -1.53 -3.84
N SER A 220 -5.06 -2.26 -3.06
CA SER A 220 -4.49 -3.55 -3.49
C SER A 220 -5.50 -4.71 -3.43
N LEU A 221 -6.49 -4.62 -2.53
CA LEU A 221 -7.42 -5.73 -2.26
C LEU A 221 -8.80 -5.53 -2.87
N LYS A 222 -9.21 -4.29 -3.15
CA LYS A 222 -10.57 -3.95 -3.58
C LYS A 222 -11.05 -4.74 -4.81
N VAL A 223 -10.15 -5.05 -5.75
CA VAL A 223 -10.44 -5.89 -6.92
C VAL A 223 -10.77 -7.35 -6.56
N LEU A 224 -10.13 -7.87 -5.51
CA LEU A 224 -10.30 -9.24 -5.06
C LEU A 224 -11.45 -9.39 -4.06
N GLU A 225 -11.72 -8.32 -3.31
CA GLU A 225 -12.69 -8.27 -2.23
C GLU A 225 -13.44 -6.92 -2.26
N HIS A 226 -14.53 -6.86 -3.02
CA HIS A 226 -15.32 -5.63 -3.22
C HIS A 226 -15.96 -5.09 -1.93
N CYS A 227 -16.10 -5.95 -0.91
CA CYS A 227 -16.64 -5.60 0.41
C CYS A 227 -15.66 -4.89 1.34
N ILE A 228 -14.36 -4.79 1.00
CA ILE A 228 -13.38 -4.22 1.94
C ILE A 228 -13.70 -2.78 2.34
N GLN A 229 -14.06 -1.92 1.38
CA GLN A 229 -14.38 -0.52 1.67
C GLN A 229 -15.72 -0.37 2.42
N PRO A 230 -16.83 -1.03 1.99
CA PRO A 230 -18.06 -1.05 2.79
C PRO A 230 -17.87 -1.56 4.22
N PHE A 231 -17.02 -2.57 4.42
CA PHE A 231 -16.68 -3.09 5.74
C PHE A 231 -15.94 -2.06 6.59
N LEU A 232 -14.88 -1.44 6.07
CA LEU A 232 -14.14 -0.41 6.82
C LEU A 232 -15.04 0.79 7.17
N ASN A 233 -15.92 1.21 6.26
CA ASN A 233 -16.90 2.26 6.54
C ASN A 233 -17.91 1.86 7.63
N HIS A 234 -18.25 0.57 7.73
CA HIS A 234 -19.10 0.05 8.81
C HIS A 234 -18.38 0.04 10.15
N CYS A 235 -17.05 -0.16 10.14
CA CYS A 235 -16.22 -0.17 11.34
C CYS A 235 -15.93 1.22 11.89
N ASP A 236 -15.94 2.26 11.05
CA ASP A 236 -15.86 3.66 11.47
C ASP A 236 -17.19 4.09 12.10
N THR A 237 -17.40 3.71 13.36
CA THR A 237 -18.68 3.93 14.06
C THR A 237 -18.90 5.39 14.44
N ASN A 238 -17.82 6.13 14.65
CA ASN A 238 -17.86 7.54 15.03
C ASN A 238 -17.81 8.50 13.81
N ASN A 239 -17.58 7.97 12.61
CA ASN A 239 -17.46 8.68 11.32
C ASN A 239 -16.34 9.72 11.29
N ASP A 240 -15.22 9.46 11.94
CA ASP A 240 -14.05 10.36 11.95
C ASP A 240 -13.07 10.12 10.78
N ASN A 241 -13.38 9.17 9.89
CA ASN A 241 -12.56 8.72 8.76
C ASN A 241 -11.25 8.04 9.19
N LYS A 242 -11.21 7.52 10.41
CA LYS A 242 -10.15 6.64 10.91
C LYS A 242 -10.79 5.38 11.51
N ILE A 243 -9.97 4.36 11.70
CA ILE A 243 -10.37 3.16 12.43
C ILE A 243 -9.49 3.06 13.67
N SER A 244 -10.06 3.32 14.84
CA SER A 244 -9.36 3.15 16.12
C SER A 244 -9.09 1.67 16.41
N ALA A 245 -8.13 1.38 17.30
CA ALA A 245 -7.88 0.02 17.78
C ALA A 245 -9.13 -0.65 18.39
N ASP A 246 -9.99 0.13 19.04
CA ASP A 246 -11.27 -0.34 19.60
C ASP A 246 -12.25 -0.74 18.49
N GLU A 247 -12.42 0.11 17.47
CA GLU A 247 -13.29 -0.17 16.33
C GLU A 247 -12.80 -1.37 15.53
N TRP A 248 -11.50 -1.41 15.22
CA TRP A 248 -10.88 -2.54 14.53
C TRP A 248 -11.10 -3.86 15.28
N GLY A 249 -10.79 -3.86 16.57
CA GLY A 249 -10.95 -5.05 17.41
C GLY A 249 -12.40 -5.50 17.50
N SER A 250 -13.32 -4.57 17.74
CA SER A 250 -14.76 -4.89 17.81
C SER A 250 -15.28 -5.45 16.49
N CYS A 251 -14.94 -4.83 15.36
CA CYS A 251 -15.37 -5.25 14.03
C CYS A 251 -14.89 -6.64 13.64
N LEU A 252 -13.69 -7.03 14.09
CA LEU A 252 -13.09 -8.31 13.77
C LEU A 252 -13.29 -9.37 14.87
N GLY A 253 -14.02 -9.05 15.94
CA GLY A 253 -14.41 -10.00 16.99
C GLY A 253 -13.31 -10.30 18.02
N LEU A 254 -12.40 -9.35 18.26
CA LEU A 254 -11.47 -9.39 19.39
C LEU A 254 -12.20 -9.15 20.72
N ASP A 255 -11.75 -9.82 21.77
CA ASP A 255 -12.25 -9.57 23.12
C ASP A 255 -11.52 -8.36 23.72
N LYS A 256 -12.05 -7.79 24.80
CA LYS A 256 -11.50 -6.57 25.41
C LYS A 256 -10.01 -6.72 25.79
N ASP A 257 -9.64 -7.87 26.34
CA ASP A 257 -8.26 -8.14 26.73
C ASP A 257 -7.31 -8.18 25.52
N ASP A 258 -7.79 -8.69 24.37
CA ASP A 258 -7.02 -8.68 23.12
C ASP A 258 -6.83 -7.25 22.58
N VAL A 259 -7.85 -6.39 22.73
CA VAL A 259 -7.79 -4.97 22.31
C VAL A 259 -6.84 -4.17 23.21
N ASP A 260 -6.87 -4.40 24.51
CA ASP A 260 -5.96 -3.74 25.45
C ASP A 260 -4.50 -4.18 25.18
N PHE A 261 -4.29 -5.46 24.85
CA PHE A 261 -2.99 -5.97 24.40
C PHE A 261 -2.56 -5.34 23.07
N LEU A 262 -3.45 -5.24 22.08
CA LEU A 262 -3.23 -4.59 20.78
C LEU A 262 -2.68 -3.17 20.95
N LYS A 263 -3.38 -2.32 21.71
CA LYS A 263 -2.98 -0.92 21.95
C LYS A 263 -1.58 -0.82 22.54
N THR A 264 -1.28 -1.69 23.50
CA THR A 264 0.03 -1.70 24.16
C THR A 264 1.13 -2.21 23.23
N PHE A 265 0.84 -3.23 22.43
CA PHE A 265 1.81 -3.85 21.54
C PHE A 265 2.18 -2.97 20.35
N CYS A 266 1.22 -2.28 19.71
CA CYS A 266 1.49 -1.46 18.52
C CYS A 266 2.07 -0.07 18.83
N SER A 267 2.07 0.36 20.10
CA SER A 267 2.60 1.68 20.51
C SER A 267 4.14 1.75 20.51
N HIS A 268 4.84 0.71 20.05
CA HIS A 268 6.30 0.54 20.04
C HIS A 268 6.82 -0.03 18.71
#